data_AF-A0A2D5RM98-F1
#
_entry.id   AF-A0A2D5RM98-F1
#
_cell.length_a   1.000
_cell.length_b   1.000
_cell.length_c   1.000
_cell.angle_alpha   90.00
_cell.angle_beta   90.00
_cell.angle_gamma   90.00
#
_symmetry.space_group_name_H-M   'P 1'
#
loop_
_entity.id
_entity.type
_entity.pdbx_description
1 polymer ?
#
loop_
_entity_poly.entity_id
_entity_poly.type
_entity_poly.pdbx_seq_one_letter_code
_entity_poly.pdbx_strand_id
1 'polypeptide(L)'
;MKMAVTRNRKHRLVHELGMYFAEKGYVVSLNEYKRALDRPAFLSPKEIVKVMGTYTGAVDWIEKYEPELWELIHKKEDKDPLTELAQAKTGKKNG
;
A
#
# COMPACT_ATOMS: atom_id res chain seq x y z
N MET A 1 -19.25 -21.97 4.13
CA MET A 1 -18.24 -22.41 3.14
C MET A 1 -16.86 -21.96 3.61
N LYS A 2 -16.01 -22.88 4.06
CA LYS A 2 -14.59 -22.58 4.33
C LYS A 2 -13.86 -22.63 2.99
N MET A 3 -13.59 -21.47 2.39
CA MET A 3 -12.84 -21.41 1.13
C MET A 3 -11.41 -21.94 1.36
N ALA A 4 -11.03 -22.91 0.54
CA ALA A 4 -9.78 -23.66 0.63
C ALA A 4 -8.57 -22.72 0.70
N VAL A 5 -7.84 -22.79 1.83
CA VAL A 5 -6.58 -22.07 2.07
C VAL A 5 -5.44 -22.80 1.35
N THR A 6 -5.55 -22.87 0.03
CA THR A 6 -4.44 -23.16 -0.89
C THR A 6 -4.31 -21.99 -1.87
N ARG A 7 -4.55 -20.76 -1.38
CA ARG A 7 -4.54 -19.52 -2.15
C ARG A 7 -3.10 -19.14 -2.49
N ASN A 8 -2.64 -19.64 -3.65
CA ASN A 8 -1.49 -19.25 -4.47
C ASN A 8 -0.53 -18.20 -3.85
N ARG A 9 0.76 -18.55 -3.70
CA ARG A 9 1.83 -17.66 -3.20
C ARG A 9 1.82 -16.28 -3.88
N LYS A 10 1.38 -16.20 -5.14
CA LYS A 10 1.15 -14.97 -5.91
C LYS A 10 0.06 -14.06 -5.31
N HIS A 11 -1.11 -14.59 -4.98
CA HIS A 11 -2.21 -13.80 -4.41
C HIS A 11 -1.85 -13.21 -3.05
N ARG A 12 -1.22 -14.01 -2.18
CA ARG A 12 -0.75 -13.50 -0.88
C ARG A 12 0.27 -12.38 -1.08
N LEU A 13 1.24 -12.57 -1.98
CA LEU A 13 2.26 -11.57 -2.27
C LEU A 13 1.64 -10.26 -2.78
N VAL A 14 0.71 -10.36 -3.72
CA VAL A 14 0.03 -9.22 -4.34
C VAL A 14 -0.81 -8.47 -3.31
N HIS A 15 -1.56 -9.17 -2.47
CA HIS A 15 -2.37 -8.56 -1.42
C HIS A 15 -1.50 -7.78 -0.42
N GLU A 16 -0.43 -8.39 0.07
CA GLU A 16 0.47 -7.77 1.05
C GLU A 16 1.25 -6.58 0.44
N LEU A 17 1.64 -6.69 -0.84
CA LEU A 17 2.27 -5.58 -1.57
C LEU A 17 1.28 -4.42 -1.81
N GLY A 18 0.03 -4.75 -2.14
CA GLY A 18 -1.05 -3.77 -2.32
C GLY A 18 -1.39 -3.04 -1.03
N MET A 19 -1.45 -3.75 0.11
CA MET A 19 -1.61 -3.15 1.44
C MET A 19 -0.48 -2.17 1.75
N TYR A 20 0.77 -2.55 1.49
CA TYR A 20 1.91 -1.65 1.68
C TYR A 20 1.82 -0.39 0.81
N PHE A 21 1.40 -0.50 -0.45
CA PHE A 21 1.18 0.68 -1.29
C PHE A 21 0.00 1.53 -0.82
N ALA A 22 -1.06 0.90 -0.31
CA ALA A 22 -2.23 1.60 0.21
C ALA A 22 -1.89 2.39 1.48
N GLU A 23 -1.07 1.82 2.38
CA GLU A 23 -0.55 2.53 3.55
C GLU A 23 0.29 3.76 3.19
N LYS A 24 0.98 3.70 2.04
CA LYS A 24 1.75 4.81 1.49
C LYS A 24 0.89 5.83 0.73
N GLY A 25 -0.28 5.42 0.23
CA GLY A 25 -1.14 6.22 -0.63
C GLY A 25 -0.54 6.48 -2.03
N TYR A 26 0.39 5.64 -2.48
CA TYR A 26 0.94 5.67 -3.83
C TYR A 26 1.65 4.36 -4.20
N VAL A 27 1.79 4.11 -5.50
CA VAL A 27 2.59 2.97 -6.00
C VAL A 27 4.07 3.25 -5.79
N VAL A 28 4.69 2.56 -4.84
CA VAL A 28 6.11 2.72 -4.53
C VAL A 28 6.96 2.11 -5.66
N SER A 29 7.91 2.88 -6.20
CA SER A 29 8.81 2.38 -7.24
C SER A 29 9.76 1.31 -6.69
N LEU A 30 10.29 0.43 -7.55
CA LEU A 30 11.25 -0.60 -7.12
C LEU A 30 12.48 -0.02 -6.40
N ASN A 31 12.95 1.16 -6.81
CA ASN A 31 14.11 1.80 -6.19
C ASN A 31 13.80 2.34 -4.79
N GLU A 32 12.63 2.93 -4.59
CA GLU A 32 12.16 3.34 -3.27
C GLU A 32 11.91 2.12 -2.38
N TYR A 33 11.25 1.08 -2.91
CA TYR A 33 10.99 -0.17 -2.20
C TYR A 33 12.26 -0.87 -1.72
N LYS A 34 13.35 -0.79 -2.51
CA LYS A 34 14.67 -1.30 -2.11
C LYS A 34 15.29 -0.53 -0.94
N ARG A 35 14.98 0.76 -0.81
CA ARG A 35 15.51 1.66 0.23
C ARG A 35 14.59 1.76 1.45
N ALA A 36 13.32 1.39 1.31
CA ALA A 36 12.34 1.36 2.37
C ALA A 36 12.78 0.40 3.50
N LEU A 37 12.84 0.94 4.72
CA LEU A 37 13.18 0.19 5.94
C LEU A 37 11.95 -0.46 6.58
N ASP A 38 10.77 0.05 6.25
CA ASP A 38 9.46 -0.36 6.74
C ASP A 38 8.75 -1.36 5.83
N ARG A 39 9.43 -1.84 4.78
CA ARG A 39 8.86 -2.87 3.90
C ARG A 39 8.60 -4.18 4.66
N PRO A 40 7.61 -4.97 4.24
CA PRO A 40 7.34 -6.26 4.86
C PRO A 40 8.55 -7.20 4.75
N ALA A 41 9.00 -7.76 5.89
CA ALA A 41 10.24 -8.55 5.96
C ALA A 41 10.23 -9.79 5.03
N PHE A 42 9.06 -10.38 4.78
CA PHE A 42 8.89 -11.53 3.90
C PHE A 42 8.76 -11.15 2.40
N LEU A 43 8.59 -9.86 2.08
CA LEU A 43 8.47 -9.33 0.72
C LEU A 43 9.76 -8.66 0.25
N SER A 44 10.84 -9.43 0.16
CA SER A 44 12.06 -8.93 -0.45
C SER A 44 11.87 -8.71 -1.97
N PRO A 45 12.58 -7.76 -2.61
CA PRO A 45 12.55 -7.61 -4.06
C PRO A 45 12.87 -8.90 -4.83
N LYS A 46 13.78 -9.72 -4.27
CA LYS A 46 14.13 -11.04 -4.84
C LYS A 46 12.95 -11.99 -4.82
N GLU A 47 12.16 -11.97 -3.75
CA GLU A 47 10.99 -12.84 -3.60
C GLU A 47 9.85 -12.42 -4.55
N ILE A 48 9.64 -11.11 -4.71
CA ILE A 48 8.68 -10.56 -5.67
C ILE A 48 9.03 -11.04 -7.08
N VAL A 49 10.29 -10.89 -7.50
CA VAL A 49 10.75 -11.36 -8.81
C VAL A 49 10.65 -12.89 -8.94
N LYS A 50 10.98 -13.65 -7.89
CA LYS A 50 10.88 -15.12 -7.91
C LYS A 50 9.45 -15.62 -8.10
N VAL A 51 8.47 -14.94 -7.51
CA VAL A 51 7.06 -15.36 -7.52
C VAL A 51 6.31 -14.80 -8.73
N MET A 52 6.56 -13.54 -9.09
CA MET A 52 5.83 -12.80 -10.13
C MET A 52 6.59 -12.67 -11.45
N GLY A 53 7.89 -12.96 -11.48
CA GLY A 53 8.77 -12.75 -12.63
C GLY A 53 9.30 -11.31 -12.72
N THR A 54 8.47 -10.30 -12.44
CA THR A 54 8.85 -8.89 -12.45
C THR A 54 8.15 -8.10 -11.36
N TYR A 55 8.74 -6.97 -10.96
CA TYR A 55 8.11 -6.04 -10.00
C TYR A 55 6.89 -5.36 -10.60
N THR A 56 6.97 -4.89 -11.85
CA THR A 56 5.84 -4.30 -12.59
C THR A 56 4.69 -5.30 -12.74
N GLY A 57 4.98 -6.56 -13.06
CA GLY A 57 3.95 -7.60 -13.13
C GLY A 57 3.27 -7.87 -11.78
N ALA A 58 3.92 -7.60 -10.65
CA ALA A 58 3.29 -7.64 -9.34
C ALA A 58 2.31 -6.46 -9.16
N VAL A 59 2.66 -5.27 -9.62
CA VAL A 59 1.80 -4.07 -9.61
C VAL A 59 0.56 -4.29 -10.48
N ASP A 60 0.74 -4.77 -11.72
CA ASP A 60 -0.36 -5.07 -12.65
C ASP A 60 -1.35 -6.09 -12.05
N TRP A 61 -0.85 -7.01 -11.23
CA TRP A 61 -1.69 -7.97 -10.53
C TRP A 61 -2.51 -7.34 -9.40
N ILE A 62 -2.00 -6.30 -8.73
CA ILE A 62 -2.78 -5.58 -7.71
C ILE A 62 -3.98 -4.93 -8.37
N GLU A 63 -3.76 -4.18 -9.45
CA GLU A 63 -4.84 -3.55 -10.24
C GLU A 63 -5.88 -4.58 -10.70
N LYS A 64 -5.42 -5.73 -11.19
CA LYS A 64 -6.30 -6.74 -11.79
C LYS A 64 -7.07 -7.59 -10.77
N TYR A 65 -6.47 -7.95 -9.64
CA TYR A 65 -7.04 -8.93 -8.71
C TYR A 65 -7.49 -8.34 -7.37
N GLU A 66 -7.00 -7.16 -7.01
CA GLU A 66 -7.33 -6.47 -5.76
C GLU A 66 -7.71 -5.00 -6.08
N PRO A 67 -8.79 -4.76 -6.87
CA PRO A 67 -9.17 -3.42 -7.30
C PRO A 67 -9.51 -2.49 -6.13
N GLU A 68 -10.02 -3.03 -5.02
CA GLU A 68 -10.27 -2.26 -3.79
C GLU A 68 -8.98 -1.67 -3.21
N LEU A 69 -7.89 -2.45 -3.19
CA LEU A 69 -6.58 -1.95 -2.78
C LEU A 69 -6.04 -0.95 -3.80
N TRP A 70 -6.23 -1.21 -5.09
CA TRP A 70 -5.82 -0.28 -6.14
C TRP A 70 -6.48 1.10 -6.00
N GLU A 71 -7.78 1.11 -5.70
CA GLU A 71 -8.50 2.35 -5.40
C GLU A 71 -7.96 3.03 -4.15
N LEU A 72 -7.64 2.30 -3.08
CA LEU A 72 -7.04 2.87 -1.87
C LEU A 72 -5.65 3.45 -2.11
N ILE A 73 -4.84 2.82 -2.96
CA ILE A 73 -3.51 3.31 -3.35
C ILE A 73 -3.62 4.65 -4.09
N HIS A 74 -4.64 4.81 -4.94
CA HIS A 74 -4.83 5.99 -5.78
C HIS A 74 -5.77 7.03 -5.18
N LYS A 75 -6.56 6.65 -4.19
CA LYS A 75 -7.20 7.61 -3.29
C LYS A 75 -6.08 8.31 -2.56
N LYS A 76 -5.75 9.50 -3.04
CA LYS A 76 -5.12 10.54 -2.24
C LYS A 76 -5.91 10.57 -0.93
N GLU A 77 -5.35 9.99 0.12
CA GLU A 77 -5.74 10.42 1.43
C GLU A 77 -5.42 11.92 1.45
N ASP A 78 -6.45 12.75 1.48
CA ASP A 78 -6.42 14.05 2.15
C ASP A 78 -6.07 13.79 3.64
N LYS A 79 -4.90 13.19 3.88
CA LYS A 79 -4.30 13.06 5.20
C LYS A 79 -3.64 14.40 5.48
N ASP A 80 -4.47 15.36 5.83
CA ASP A 80 -4.04 16.49 6.63
C ASP A 80 -4.79 16.51 7.98
N PRO A 81 -4.55 15.54 8.87
CA PRO A 81 -5.08 15.60 10.23
C PRO A 81 -4.45 16.72 11.07
N LEU A 82 -3.51 17.51 10.51
CA LEU A 82 -2.86 18.61 11.20
C LEU A 82 -3.50 19.98 10.90
N THR A 83 -4.27 20.12 9.81
CA THR A 83 -4.94 21.40 9.52
C THR A 83 -6.16 21.64 10.41
N GLU A 84 -6.86 20.59 10.85
CA GLU A 84 -8.09 20.72 11.66
C GLU A 84 -7.79 21.20 13.10
N LEU A 85 -6.65 20.82 13.68
CA LEU A 85 -6.25 21.25 15.03
C LEU A 85 -5.66 22.67 15.09
N ALA A 86 -5.18 23.20 13.97
CA ALA A 86 -4.67 24.57 13.88
C ALA A 86 -5.81 25.61 13.87
N GLN A 87 -7.00 25.25 13.37
CA GLN A 87 -8.17 26.13 13.32
C GLN A 87 -8.95 26.18 14.65
N ALA A 88 -8.86 25.14 15.49
CA ALA A 88 -9.55 25.10 16.77
C ALA A 88 -8.88 25.93 17.90
N LYS A 89 -7.63 26.38 17.71
CA LYS A 89 -6.85 27.08 18.77
C LYS A 89 -6.67 28.59 18.57
N THR A 90 -7.13 29.17 17.46
CA THR A 90 -7.00 30.61 17.15
C THR A 90 -8.32 31.37 17.21
N GLY A 91 -9.24 30.93 18.08
CA GLY A 91 -10.57 31.53 18.24
C GLY A 91 -11.02 31.73 19.69
N LYS A 92 -10.14 32.14 20.61
CA LYS A 92 -10.59 32.71 21.89
C LYS A 92 -9.57 33.69 22.48
N LYS A 93 -9.52 34.89 21.90
CA LYS A 93 -9.07 36.10 22.59
C LYS A 93 -10.14 37.18 22.43
N ASN A 94 -10.39 37.84 23.56
CA ASN A 94 -11.04 39.13 23.80
C ASN A 94 -12.56 39.17 23.97
N GLY A 95 -12.95 39.78 25.10
CA GLY A 95 -14.28 40.17 25.49
C GLY A 95 -14.41 40.18 27.00
#